data_AF-A0A536TLQ6-F1
#
_entry.id   AF-A0A536TLQ6-F1
#
_cell.length_a   1.000
_cell.length_b   1.000
_cell.length_c   1.000
_cell.angle_alpha   90.00
_cell.angle_beta   90.00
_cell.angle_gamma   90.00
#
_symmetry.space_group_name_H-M   'P 1'
#
loop_
_entity.id
_entity.type
_entity.pdbx_description
1 polymer ?
#
loop_
_entity_poly.entity_id
_entity_poly.type
_entity_poly.pdbx_seq_one_letter_code
_entity_poly.pdbx_strand_id
1 'polypeptide(L)' 'LVRRQGADGFWREPQFTATGFPRVFYLRYHGYAKFFPLWALARYRNLAQSGERRVRFGM' A
#
# COMPACT_ATOMS: atom_id res chain seq x y z
N LEU A 1 -5.00 0.45 -8.21
CA LEU A 1 -4.56 -0.69 -7.39
C LEU A 1 -5.25 -1.99 -7.81
N VAL A 2 -6.59 -2.04 -7.89
CA VAL A 2 -7.34 -3.26 -8.29
C VAL A 2 -6.82 -3.91 -9.60
N ARG A 3 -6.58 -3.12 -10.66
CA ARG A 3 -6.03 -3.63 -11.94
C ARG A 3 -4.63 -4.27 -11.85
N ARG A 4 -3.90 -4.06 -10.76
CA ARG A 4 -2.53 -4.58 -10.55
C ARG A 4 -2.47 -5.66 -9.47
N GLN A 5 -3.61 -6.08 -8.93
CA GLN A 5 -3.68 -7.19 -7.97
C GLN A 5 -3.49 -8.52 -8.73
N GLY A 6 -2.62 -9.38 -8.24
CA GLY A 6 -2.39 -10.71 -8.78
C GLY A 6 -3.51 -11.68 -8.45
N ALA A 7 -3.49 -12.86 -9.09
CA ALA A 7 -4.43 -13.94 -8.80
C ALA A 7 -4.29 -14.49 -7.35
N ASP A 8 -3.14 -14.29 -6.72
CA ASP A 8 -2.87 -14.59 -5.31
C ASP A 8 -3.44 -13.54 -4.34
N GLY A 9 -4.08 -12.48 -4.86
CA GLY A 9 -4.64 -11.40 -4.07
C GLY A 9 -3.62 -10.37 -3.59
N PHE A 10 -2.34 -10.47 -3.97
CA PHE A 10 -1.29 -9.53 -3.57
C PHE A 10 -0.83 -8.64 -4.73
N TRP A 11 -0.05 -7.60 -4.42
CA TRP A 11 0.58 -6.76 -5.42
C TRP A 11 2.03 -7.16 -5.62
N ARG A 12 2.48 -7.15 -6.88
CA ARG A 12 3.89 -7.35 -7.19
C ARG A 12 4.64 -6.04 -6.97
N GLU A 13 5.69 -6.08 -6.16
CA GLU A 13 6.58 -4.94 -5.91
C GLU A 13 8.02 -5.33 -6.30
N PRO A 14 8.46 -5.05 -7.54
CA PRO A 14 9.80 -5.40 -7.99
C PRO A 14 10.88 -4.43 -7.48
N GLN A 15 10.49 -3.24 -7.02
CA GLN A 15 11.42 -2.20 -6.55
C GLN A 15 11.61 -2.27 -5.03
N PHE A 16 12.77 -1.83 -4.55
CA PHE A 16 13.04 -1.67 -3.12
C PHE A 16 12.41 -0.35 -2.66
N THR A 17 11.52 -0.42 -1.68
CA THR A 17 10.73 0.73 -1.21
C THR A 17 11.15 1.24 0.17
N ALA A 18 12.10 0.55 0.81
CA ALA A 18 12.66 0.98 2.08
C ALA A 18 14.14 1.35 1.96
N THR A 19 14.49 2.46 2.57
CA THR A 19 15.89 2.92 2.67
C THR A 19 16.47 2.40 3.97
N GLY A 20 17.60 1.69 3.90
CA GLY A 20 18.40 1.40 5.08
C GLY A 20 19.43 2.50 5.26
N PHE A 21 20.38 2.59 4.32
CA PHE A 21 21.35 3.68 4.23
C PHE A 21 21.21 4.35 2.87
N PRO A 22 20.85 5.64 2.79
CA PRO A 22 20.65 6.32 1.51
C PRO A 22 21.85 6.13 0.58
N ARG A 23 21.59 5.71 -0.67
CA ARG A 23 22.60 5.46 -1.73
C ARG A 23 23.57 4.30 -1.48
N VAL A 24 23.45 3.60 -0.36
CA VAL A 24 24.35 2.50 0.03
C VAL A 24 23.58 1.19 0.21
N PHE A 25 22.36 1.24 0.74
CA PHE A 25 21.57 0.05 1.05
C PHE A 25 20.07 0.32 1.02
N TYR A 26 19.36 -0.47 0.22
CA TYR A 26 17.91 -0.45 0.11
C TYR A 26 17.34 -1.80 0.53
N LEU A 27 16.29 -1.76 1.35
CA LEU A 27 15.57 -2.92 1.86
C LEU A 27 14.29 -3.13 1.07
N ARG A 28 13.91 -4.40 0.99
CA ARG A 28 12.59 -4.80 0.51
C ARG A 28 11.80 -5.35 1.68
N TYR A 29 10.75 -4.64 2.06
CA TYR A 29 9.78 -5.17 3.01
C TYR A 29 8.71 -5.95 2.26
N HIS A 30 8.76 -7.28 2.31
CA HIS A 30 7.79 -8.15 1.63
C HIS A 30 6.34 -7.93 2.07
N GLY A 31 6.13 -7.40 3.29
CA GLY A 31 4.80 -7.04 3.77
C GLY A 31 4.20 -5.84 3.04
N TYR A 32 5.01 -4.92 2.51
CA TYR A 32 4.51 -3.65 2.00
C TYR A 32 3.55 -3.86 0.82
N ALA A 33 3.94 -4.75 -0.08
CA ALA A 33 3.16 -5.12 -1.25
C ALA A 33 1.83 -5.85 -0.92
N LYS A 34 1.66 -6.32 0.32
CA LYS A 34 0.44 -7.00 0.78
C LYS A 34 -0.48 -6.06 1.55
N PHE A 35 0.06 -5.36 2.54
CA PHE A 35 -0.75 -4.62 3.51
C PHE A 35 -1.16 -3.23 3.01
N PHE A 36 -0.24 -2.48 2.41
CA PHE A 36 -0.50 -1.09 2.03
C PHE A 36 -1.57 -0.94 0.95
N PRO A 37 -1.54 -1.70 -0.17
CA PRO A 37 -2.55 -1.56 -1.20
C PRO A 37 -3.94 -1.93 -0.71
N LEU A 38 -4.04 -2.97 0.13
CA LEU A 38 -5.29 -3.40 0.74
C LEU A 38 -5.86 -2.30 1.65
N TRP A 39 -5.02 -1.75 2.53
CA TRP A 39 -5.40 -0.66 3.43
C TRP A 39 -5.84 0.59 2.66
N ALA A 40 -5.10 0.97 1.62
CA ALA A 40 -5.44 2.12 0.77
C ALA A 40 -6.80 1.93 0.08
N LEU A 41 -7.11 0.73 -0.42
CA LEU A 41 -8.40 0.41 -1.03
C LEU A 41 -9.54 0.44 -0.01
N ALA A 42 -9.34 -0.15 1.17
CA ALA A 42 -10.34 -0.14 2.23
C ALA A 42 -10.66 1.29 2.68
N ARG A 43 -9.62 2.12 2.86
CA ARG A 43 -9.75 3.53 3.22
C ARG A 43 -10.50 4.32 2.15
N TYR A 44 -10.14 4.14 0.88
CA TYR A 44 -10.82 4.78 -0.24
C TYR A 44 -12.30 4.41 -0.29
N ARG A 45 -12.63 3.12 -0.15
CA ARG A 45 -14.01 2.64 -0.10
C ARG A 45 -14.80 3.30 1.04
N ASN A 46 -14.23 3.35 2.24
CA ASN A 46 -14.92 3.91 3.40
C ASN A 46 -15.17 5.42 3.25
N LEU A 47 -14.20 6.19 2.74
CA LEU A 47 -14.39 7.62 2.45
C LEU A 47 -15.44 7.86 1.37
N ALA A 48 -15.42 7.05 0.31
CA ALA A 48 -16.40 7.14 -0.77
C ALA A 48 -17.82 6.82 -0.28
N GLN A 49 -17.97 5.89 0.67
CA GLN A 49 -19.26 5.51 1.25
C GLN A 49 -19.78 6.53 2.28
N SER A 50 -18.91 7.11 3.11
CA SER A 50 -19.34 8.10 4.11
C SER A 50 -19.50 9.51 3.58
N GLY A 51 -18.97 9.80 2.38
CA GLY A 51 -18.93 11.16 1.82
C GLY A 51 -17.93 12.09 2.52
N GLU A 52 -17.12 11.57 3.45
CA GLU A 52 -16.12 12.35 4.17
C GLU A 52 -14.91 12.64 3.26
N ARG A 53 -14.49 13.91 3.21
CA ARG A 53 -13.31 14.33 2.43
C ARG A 53 -11.99 14.14 3.18
N ARG A 54 -12.06 13.81 4.47
CA ARG A 54 -10.89 13.64 5.32
C ARG A 54 -10.99 12.35 6.10
N VAL A 55 -9.82 11.81 6.34
CA VAL A 55 -9.59 10.62 7.14
C VAL A 55 -9.54 11.04 8.59
N ARG A 56 -10.32 10.38 9.44
CA ARG A 56 -10.36 10.71 10.87
C ARG A 56 -9.06 10.35 11.59
N PHE A 57 -8.39 9.28 11.14
CA PHE A 57 -7.15 8.77 11.70
C PHE A 57 -6.18 8.36 10.59
N GLY A 58 -4.89 8.28 10.93
CA GLY A 58 -3.78 7.88 10.05
C GLY A 58 -3.83 6.39 9.68
N MET A 59 -2.70 5.80 9.27
CA MET A 59 -2.58 4.35 9.42
C MET A 59 -2.90 3.95 10.86
#